data_AF-A0A026WGP6-F1
#
_entry.id   AF-A0A026WGP6-F1
#
_cell.length_a   1.000
_cell.length_b   1.000
_cell.length_c   1.000
_cell.angle_alpha   90.00
_cell.angle_beta   90.00
_cell.angle_gamma   90.00
#
_symmetry.space_group_name_H-M   'P 1'
#
loop_
_entity.id
_entity.type
_entity.pdbx_description
1 polymer ?
#
loop_
_entity_poly.entity_id
_entity_poly.type
_entity_poly.pdbx_seq_one_letter_code
_entity_poly.pdbx_strand_id
1 'polypeptide(L)'
;ALTILFDFNFYTAVTTCHRDATDYSTCLRDAIQEAWPRFVPGLPDFNFPPIDPAFYDHHNVTYDSGELHIFTHGINNTVSGLGDARFLDVKAYFTDNIFQLEIDMQIPQFTVDGISDVIGEVGPFRVNSTGIK
;
A
#
# COMPACT_ATOMS: atom_id res chain seq x y z
N ALA A 1 27.93 -4.41 -35.54
CA ALA A 1 26.55 -4.58 -35.07
C ALA A 1 26.64 -5.07 -33.64
N LEU A 2 26.45 -4.14 -32.70
CA LEU A 2 26.73 -4.38 -31.28
C LEU A 2 25.46 -4.96 -30.66
N THR A 3 25.44 -6.28 -30.45
CA THR A 3 24.47 -6.94 -29.59
C THR A 3 24.77 -6.47 -28.18
N ILE A 4 24.06 -5.43 -27.73
CA ILE A 4 24.02 -5.08 -26.32
C ILE A 4 23.15 -6.17 -25.71
N LEU A 5 23.82 -7.18 -25.16
CA LEU A 5 23.24 -8.09 -24.19
C LEU A 5 22.52 -7.24 -23.15
N PHE A 6 21.27 -7.58 -22.89
CA PHE A 6 20.49 -7.00 -21.81
C PHE A 6 21.27 -7.17 -20.50
N ASP A 7 22.02 -6.14 -20.11
CA ASP A 7 22.61 -6.00 -18.77
C ASP A 7 21.48 -5.66 -17.77
N PHE A 8 20.49 -6.55 -17.67
CA PHE A 8 19.49 -6.60 -16.60
C PHE A 8 20.04 -7.31 -15.34
N ASN A 9 21.36 -7.21 -15.12
CA ASN A 9 22.06 -7.94 -14.06
C ASN A 9 22.44 -7.07 -12.85
N PHE A 10 21.77 -5.93 -12.69
CA PHE A 10 21.77 -5.17 -11.45
C PHE A 10 20.30 -4.76 -11.17
N TYR A 11 19.87 -4.85 -9.91
CA TYR A 11 18.51 -4.63 -9.37
C TYR A 11 17.64 -5.89 -9.18
N THR A 12 18.02 -6.67 -8.16
CA THR A 12 17.21 -7.62 -7.36
C THR A 12 16.15 -8.42 -8.08
N ALA A 13 16.45 -9.69 -8.39
CA ALA A 13 15.47 -10.68 -8.80
C ALA A 13 14.25 -10.66 -7.86
N VAL A 14 13.12 -10.17 -8.38
CA VAL A 14 11.81 -10.34 -7.74
C VAL A 14 11.26 -11.66 -8.24
N THR A 15 10.71 -12.46 -7.34
CA THR A 15 10.06 -13.72 -7.70
C THR A 15 8.95 -13.44 -8.72
N THR A 16 8.98 -14.16 -9.85
CA THR A 16 8.01 -14.00 -10.94
C THR A 16 7.00 -15.14 -10.90
N CYS A 17 5.75 -14.83 -11.23
CA CYS A 17 4.64 -15.78 -11.17
C CYS A 17 4.04 -16.00 -12.54
N HIS A 18 3.96 -17.26 -12.96
CA HIS A 18 3.32 -17.64 -14.22
C HIS A 18 1.80 -17.60 -14.08
N ARG A 19 1.14 -16.77 -14.90
CA ARG A 19 -0.31 -16.56 -14.86
C ARG A 19 -1.13 -17.83 -15.02
N ASP A 20 -0.64 -18.77 -15.83
CA ASP A 20 -1.36 -20.02 -16.14
C ASP A 20 -1.04 -21.15 -15.13
N ALA A 21 -0.23 -20.86 -14.11
CA ALA A 21 0.11 -21.84 -13.08
C ALA A 21 -1.06 -22.04 -12.11
N THR A 22 -1.25 -23.28 -11.67
CA THR A 22 -2.33 -23.65 -10.74
C THR A 22 -2.18 -23.02 -9.36
N ASP A 23 -0.97 -22.59 -9.01
CA ASP A 23 -0.59 -21.97 -7.74
C ASP A 23 -0.34 -20.45 -7.87
N TYR A 24 -0.84 -19.82 -8.94
CA TYR A 24 -0.55 -18.41 -9.26
C TYR A 24 -0.80 -17.44 -8.08
N SER A 25 -1.93 -17.58 -7.37
CA SER A 25 -2.26 -16.72 -6.22
C SER A 25 -1.29 -16.90 -5.05
N THR A 26 -0.91 -18.16 -4.76
CA THR A 26 0.11 -18.50 -3.75
C THR A 26 1.46 -17.88 -4.12
N CYS A 27 1.87 -18.00 -5.38
CA CYS A 27 3.10 -17.39 -5.87
C CYS A 27 3.06 -15.86 -5.70
N LEU A 28 1.96 -15.20 -6.06
CA LEU A 28 1.84 -13.74 -5.93
C LEU A 28 1.97 -13.29 -4.48
N ARG A 29 1.31 -13.97 -3.55
CA ARG A 29 1.42 -13.72 -2.11
C ARG A 29 2.88 -13.86 -1.64
N ASP A 30 3.55 -14.94 -2.01
CA ASP A 30 4.93 -15.19 -1.58
C ASP A 30 5.90 -14.19 -2.21
N ALA A 31 5.69 -13.84 -3.48
CA ALA A 31 6.50 -12.86 -4.20
C ALA A 31 6.41 -11.47 -3.56
N ILE A 32 5.20 -10.99 -3.23
CA ILE A 32 5.07 -9.69 -2.55
C ILE A 32 5.63 -9.75 -1.13
N GLN A 33 5.42 -10.86 -0.40
CA GLN A 33 5.94 -11.01 0.96
C GLN A 33 7.47 -11.00 1.00
N GLU A 34 8.14 -11.63 0.03
CA GLU A 34 9.60 -11.62 -0.12
C GLU A 34 10.12 -10.25 -0.56
N ALA A 35 9.42 -9.60 -1.48
CA ALA A 35 9.86 -8.33 -2.05
C ALA A 35 9.58 -7.13 -1.13
N TRP A 36 8.58 -7.22 -0.25
CA TRP A 36 8.11 -6.10 0.57
C TRP A 36 9.22 -5.34 1.29
N PRO A 37 10.17 -5.99 2.02
CA PRO A 37 11.23 -5.28 2.71
C PRO A 37 12.15 -4.46 1.79
N ARG A 38 12.21 -4.78 0.50
CA ARG A 38 12.97 -4.04 -0.52
C ARG A 38 12.20 -2.81 -1.01
N PHE A 39 10.87 -2.86 -1.04
CA PHE A 39 10.00 -1.75 -1.42
C PHE A 39 9.78 -0.75 -0.28
N VAL A 40 9.78 -1.23 0.97
CA VAL A 40 9.56 -0.42 2.18
C VAL A 40 10.40 0.88 2.23
N PRO A 41 11.73 0.86 2.03
CA PRO A 41 12.54 2.09 2.07
C PRO A 41 12.34 3.01 0.85
N GLY A 42 11.54 2.61 -0.14
CA GLY A 42 11.37 3.31 -1.41
C GLY A 42 12.39 2.83 -2.46
N LEU A 43 12.16 3.21 -3.72
CA LEU A 43 13.06 2.95 -4.84
C LEU A 43 13.39 4.29 -5.53
N PRO A 44 14.45 4.99 -5.11
CA PRO A 44 14.77 6.33 -5.60
C PRO A 44 14.98 6.39 -7.11
N ASP A 45 15.57 5.35 -7.70
CA ASP A 45 15.82 5.25 -9.15
C ASP A 45 14.51 5.26 -9.98
N PHE A 46 13.38 4.96 -9.34
CA PHE A 46 12.05 4.93 -9.95
C PHE A 46 11.13 6.04 -9.42
N ASN A 47 11.66 7.01 -8.66
CA ASN A 47 10.86 7.99 -7.92
C ASN A 47 9.76 7.36 -7.07
N PHE A 48 10.00 6.14 -6.57
CA PHE A 48 9.07 5.45 -5.70
C PHE A 48 9.39 5.85 -4.25
N PRO A 49 8.50 6.58 -3.57
CA PRO A 49 8.77 7.10 -2.23
C PRO A 49 8.85 5.96 -1.20
N PRO A 50 9.43 6.22 -0.01
CA PRO A 50 9.35 5.31 1.11
C PRO A 50 7.89 4.98 1.47
N ILE A 51 7.62 3.70 1.74
CA ILE A 51 6.31 3.20 2.20
C ILE A 51 6.21 3.31 3.72
N ASP A 52 7.31 3.08 4.43
CA ASP A 52 7.34 3.14 5.89
C ASP A 52 8.69 3.73 6.39
N PRO A 53 8.68 4.90 7.05
CA PRO A 53 7.52 5.77 7.22
C PRO A 53 7.14 6.48 5.91
N ALA A 54 5.85 6.62 5.63
CA ALA A 54 5.33 7.43 4.54
C ALA A 54 4.98 8.84 5.04
N PHE A 55 5.46 9.86 4.33
CA PHE A 55 5.21 11.25 4.68
C PHE A 55 4.19 11.90 3.73
N TYR A 56 3.21 12.61 4.29
CA TYR A 56 2.19 13.35 3.57
C TYR A 56 2.17 14.79 4.08
N ASP A 57 2.46 15.74 3.20
CA ASP A 57 2.49 17.17 3.53
C ASP A 57 1.07 17.70 3.80
N HIS A 58 0.13 17.41 2.91
CA HIS A 58 -1.28 17.80 2.99
C HIS A 58 -2.12 16.72 2.34
N HIS A 59 -3.12 16.21 3.04
CA HIS A 59 -4.04 15.24 2.47
C HIS A 59 -5.46 15.41 3.00
N ASN A 60 -6.42 15.04 2.17
CA ASN A 60 -7.82 14.91 2.55
C ASN A 60 -8.27 13.49 2.26
N VAL A 61 -8.88 12.84 3.24
CA VAL A 61 -9.51 11.53 3.07
C VAL A 61 -10.99 11.68 3.32
N THR A 62 -11.80 11.15 2.40
CA THR A 62 -13.23 10.96 2.63
C THR A 62 -13.53 9.47 2.51
N TYR A 63 -14.13 8.91 3.55
CA TYR A 63 -14.59 7.54 3.57
C TYR A 63 -16.10 7.52 3.80
N ASP A 64 -16.82 6.88 2.89
CA ASP A 64 -18.29 6.84 2.90
C ASP A 64 -18.73 5.40 2.65
N SER A 65 -19.36 4.79 3.66
CA SER A 65 -19.78 3.40 3.61
C SER A 65 -20.96 3.14 4.55
N GLY A 66 -22.15 3.05 3.97
CA GLY A 66 -23.38 2.74 4.72
C GLY A 66 -23.72 3.84 5.71
N GLU A 67 -23.63 3.54 7.01
CA GLU A 67 -23.87 4.50 8.09
C GLU A 67 -22.59 5.24 8.54
N LEU A 68 -21.43 4.91 7.97
CA LEU A 68 -20.13 5.48 8.32
C LEU A 68 -19.72 6.54 7.30
N HIS A 69 -19.59 7.77 7.76
CA HIS A 69 -19.04 8.89 6.98
C HIS A 69 -17.87 9.51 7.74
N ILE A 70 -16.69 9.56 7.13
CA ILE A 70 -15.50 10.16 7.72
C ILE A 70 -14.91 11.16 6.72
N PHE A 71 -14.64 12.36 7.20
CA PHE A 71 -13.77 13.33 6.55
C PHE A 71 -12.57 13.60 7.44
N THR A 72 -11.37 13.47 6.89
CA THR A 72 -10.13 13.80 7.57
C THR A 72 -9.32 14.78 6.74
N HIS A 73 -8.86 15.85 7.36
CA HIS A 73 -7.84 16.74 6.83
C HIS A 73 -6.55 16.55 7.62
N GLY A 74 -5.46 16.24 6.94
CA GLY A 74 -4.16 16.00 7.57
C GLY A 74 -3.07 16.90 7.02
N ILE A 75 -2.24 17.47 7.90
CA ILE A 75 -1.04 18.25 7.57
C ILE A 75 0.19 17.64 8.24
N ASN A 76 1.29 17.53 7.48
CA ASN A 76 2.58 17.01 7.92
C ASN A 76 2.46 15.68 8.67
N ASN A 77 1.73 14.74 8.08
CA ASN A 77 1.50 13.44 8.68
C ASN A 77 2.59 12.45 8.27
N THR A 78 3.09 11.72 9.25
CA THR A 78 3.96 10.57 9.09
C THR A 78 3.16 9.33 9.43
N VAL A 79 3.04 8.44 8.46
CA VAL A 79 2.35 7.16 8.58
C VAL A 79 3.39 6.05 8.70
N SER A 80 3.28 5.23 9.75
CA SER A 80 4.23 4.14 10.00
C SER A 80 3.51 2.84 10.34
N GLY A 81 4.20 1.72 10.13
CA GLY A 81 3.73 0.35 10.40
C GLY A 81 3.41 -0.47 9.16
N LEU A 82 3.32 0.15 7.98
CA LEU A 82 3.09 -0.56 6.71
C LEU A 82 4.24 -1.52 6.36
N GLY A 83 5.45 -1.27 6.83
CA GLY A 83 6.61 -2.13 6.65
C GLY A 83 6.46 -3.50 7.32
N ASP A 84 5.65 -3.58 8.37
CA ASP A 84 5.35 -4.82 9.10
C ASP A 84 4.13 -5.58 8.53
N ALA A 85 3.64 -5.18 7.36
CA ALA A 85 2.52 -5.84 6.69
C ALA A 85 2.80 -7.33 6.42
N ARG A 86 1.81 -8.16 6.73
CA ARG A 86 1.78 -9.59 6.41
C ARG A 86 0.73 -9.85 5.35
N PHE A 87 1.13 -10.43 4.23
CA PHE A 87 0.25 -10.72 3.11
C PHE A 87 -0.41 -12.08 3.30
N LEU A 88 -1.74 -12.08 3.47
CA LEU A 88 -2.54 -13.27 3.76
C LEU A 88 -2.99 -13.96 2.48
N ASP A 89 -3.47 -13.17 1.51
CA ASP A 89 -3.91 -13.66 0.21
C ASP A 89 -3.71 -12.59 -0.87
N VAL A 90 -3.46 -13.03 -2.09
CA VAL A 90 -3.32 -12.15 -3.26
C VAL A 90 -4.00 -12.79 -4.45
N LYS A 91 -5.07 -12.15 -4.95
CA LYS A 91 -5.81 -12.61 -6.11
C LYS A 91 -5.74 -11.59 -7.24
N ALA A 92 -5.41 -12.06 -8.43
CA ALA A 92 -5.40 -11.26 -9.63
C ALA A 92 -6.52 -11.68 -10.57
N TYR A 93 -7.37 -10.72 -10.92
CA TYR A 93 -8.47 -10.89 -11.86
C TYR A 93 -8.13 -10.14 -13.14
N PHE A 94 -8.12 -10.89 -14.24
CA PHE A 94 -7.89 -10.35 -15.56
C PHE A 94 -9.19 -10.40 -16.35
N THR A 95 -9.75 -9.23 -16.60
CA THR A 95 -10.83 -9.06 -17.58
C THR A 95 -10.25 -8.43 -18.85
N ASP A 96 -11.01 -8.38 -19.94
CA ASP A 96 -10.54 -7.84 -21.22
C ASP A 96 -10.03 -6.38 -21.11
N ASN A 97 -10.56 -5.62 -20.13
CA ASN A 97 -10.28 -4.18 -20.00
C ASN A 97 -9.67 -3.78 -18.66
N ILE A 98 -9.72 -4.64 -17.64
CA ILE A 98 -9.33 -4.29 -16.27
C ILE A 98 -8.47 -5.42 -15.68
N PHE A 99 -7.31 -5.01 -15.18
CA PHE A 99 -6.52 -5.80 -14.23
C PHE A 99 -6.88 -5.35 -12.82
N GLN A 100 -7.45 -6.25 -12.02
CA GLN A 100 -7.77 -6.02 -10.62
C GLN A 100 -6.89 -6.92 -9.76
N LEU A 101 -6.25 -6.32 -8.75
CA LEU A 101 -5.47 -7.02 -7.74
C LEU A 101 -6.15 -6.85 -6.40
N GLU A 102 -6.59 -7.95 -5.81
CA GLU A 102 -7.12 -8.04 -4.45
C GLU A 102 -5.98 -8.52 -3.54
N ILE A 103 -5.68 -7.74 -2.50
CA ILE A 103 -4.63 -8.05 -1.53
C ILE A 103 -5.25 -8.03 -0.14
N ASP A 104 -5.25 -9.19 0.50
CA ASP A 104 -5.59 -9.31 1.90
C ASP A 104 -4.29 -9.20 2.72
N MET A 105 -4.19 -8.16 3.55
CA MET A 105 -3.02 -7.94 4.40
C MET A 105 -3.41 -7.61 5.84
N GLN A 106 -2.52 -7.97 6.75
CA GLN A 106 -2.60 -7.60 8.16
C GLN A 106 -1.43 -6.69 8.52
N ILE A 107 -1.73 -5.56 9.15
CA ILE A 107 -0.74 -4.64 9.70
C ILE A 107 -0.86 -4.70 11.23
N PRO A 108 0.17 -5.18 11.96
CA PRO A 108 0.07 -5.37 13.41
C PRO A 108 -0.18 -4.08 14.20
N GLN A 109 0.48 -3.01 13.78
CA GLN A 109 0.35 -1.69 14.38
C GLN A 109 0.49 -0.65 13.28
N PHE A 110 -0.39 0.34 13.27
CA PHE A 110 -0.38 1.44 12.32
C PHE A 110 -0.47 2.75 13.10
N THR A 111 0.44 3.69 12.83
CA THR A 111 0.49 4.99 13.51
C THR A 111 0.43 6.11 12.51
N VAL A 112 -0.29 7.17 12.88
CA VAL A 112 -0.28 8.45 12.18
C VAL A 112 0.12 9.51 13.19
N ASP A 113 1.25 10.16 12.95
CA ASP A 113 1.76 11.27 13.74
C ASP A 113 1.72 12.54 12.88
N GLY A 114 1.24 13.66 13.41
CA GLY A 114 0.98 14.87 12.64
C GLY A 114 -0.25 15.63 13.14
N ILE A 115 -0.68 16.59 12.33
CA ILE A 115 -1.89 17.39 12.60
C ILE A 115 -3.02 16.78 11.78
N SER A 116 -4.11 16.43 12.45
CA SER A 116 -5.27 15.80 11.81
C SER A 116 -6.58 16.34 12.40
N ASP A 117 -7.44 16.86 11.53
CA ASP A 117 -8.83 17.19 11.83
C ASP A 117 -9.72 16.08 11.30
N VAL A 118 -10.50 15.45 12.18
CA VAL A 118 -11.37 14.31 11.87
C VAL A 118 -12.81 14.69 12.19
N ILE A 119 -13.67 14.62 11.18
CA ILE A 119 -15.12 14.75 11.30
C ILE A 119 -15.72 13.40 10.90
N GLY A 120 -16.42 12.75 11.83
CA GLY A 120 -17.01 11.44 11.61
C GLY A 120 -18.49 11.40 11.99
N GLU A 121 -19.27 10.62 11.26
CA GLU A 121 -20.64 10.24 11.58
C GLU A 121 -20.76 8.71 11.51
N VAL A 122 -21.40 8.12 12.53
CA VAL A 122 -21.75 6.69 12.57
C VAL A 122 -23.21 6.58 12.98
N GLY A 123 -24.09 6.44 12.00
CA GLY A 123 -25.54 6.47 12.21
C GLY A 123 -25.95 7.78 12.91
N PRO A 124 -26.58 7.75 14.10
CA PRO A 124 -26.98 8.97 14.81
C PRO A 124 -25.83 9.67 15.57
N PHE A 125 -24.64 9.06 15.65
CA PHE A 125 -23.52 9.58 16.45
C PHE A 125 -22.56 10.41 15.61
N ARG A 126 -22.08 11.53 16.17
CA ARG A 126 -21.14 12.44 15.53
C ARG A 126 -19.88 12.63 16.35
N VAL A 127 -18.75 12.66 15.67
CA VAL A 127 -17.42 12.95 16.22
C VAL A 127 -16.82 14.12 15.45
N ASN A 128 -16.28 15.09 16.18
CA ASN A 128 -15.46 16.15 15.61
C ASN A 128 -14.24 16.29 16.54
N SER A 129 -13.06 16.02 16.01
CA SER A 129 -11.82 15.96 16.76
C SER A 129 -10.70 16.61 15.98
N THR A 130 -9.96 17.49 16.65
CA THR A 130 -8.72 18.06 16.14
C THR A 130 -7.57 17.50 16.98
N GLY A 131 -6.63 16.81 16.34
CA GLY A 131 -5.51 16.15 17.00
C GLY A 131 -4.17 16.72 16.53
N ILE A 132 -3.24 16.88 17.46
CA ILE A 132 -1.82 17.11 17.19
C ILE A 132 -1.07 16.01 17.92
N LYS A 133 -0.30 15.21 17.18
CA LYS A 133 0.53 14.16 17.76
C LYS A 133 1.95 14.25 17.22
#